data_AF-A0A842YDZ5-F1
#
_entry.id   AF-A0A842YDZ5-F1
#
_cell.length_a   1.000
_cell.length_b   1.000
_cell.length_c   1.000
_cell.angle_alpha   90.00
_cell.angle_beta   90.00
_cell.angle_gamma   90.00
#
_symmetry.space_group_name_H-M   'P 1'
#
loop_
_entity.id
_entity.type
_entity.pdbx_description
1 polymer ?
#
loop_
_entity_poly.entity_id
_entity_poly.type
_entity_poly.pdbx_seq_one_letter_code
_entity_poly.pdbx_strand_id
1 'polypeptide(L)' 'VGDRLYTDIAMGVTGITTILVLSGETKEGDIKSAIQQPDYVVKDLSELREIYSAE' A
#
# COMPACT_ATOMS: atom_id res chain seq x y z
N VAL A 1 2.07 -2.53 5.47
CA VAL A 1 1.05 -1.46 5.36
C VAL A 1 1.77 -0.14 5.51
N GLY A 2 1.62 0.79 4.57
CA GLY A 2 2.27 2.10 4.62
C GLY A 2 1.84 3.01 3.48
N ASP A 3 2.33 4.25 3.47
CA ASP A 3 1.93 5.29 2.52
C ASP A 3 3.06 5.73 1.58
N ARG A 4 4.24 5.11 1.67
CA ARG A 4 5.41 5.43 0.84
C ARG A 4 5.86 4.26 -0.02
N LEU A 5 6.01 4.51 -1.32
CA LEU A 5 6.46 3.51 -2.29
C LEU A 5 7.92 3.07 -2.06
N TYR A 6 8.83 4.00 -1.83
CA TYR A 6 10.27 3.72 -1.79
C TYR A 6 10.77 3.14 -0.45
N THR A 7 9.95 3.19 0.60
CA THR A 7 10.23 2.52 1.89
C THR A 7 9.29 1.36 2.10
N ASP A 8 8.01 1.65 2.32
CA ASP A 8 7.08 0.69 2.90
C ASP A 8 6.73 -0.40 1.89
N ILE A 9 6.52 0.00 0.63
CA ILE A 9 6.24 -0.92 -0.47
C ILE A 9 7.53 -1.56 -0.99
N ALA A 10 8.65 -0.84 -0.96
CA ALA A 10 9.96 -1.40 -1.31
C ALA A 10 10.35 -2.59 -0.42
N MET A 11 9.85 -2.68 0.82
CA MET A 11 10.04 -3.87 1.67
C MET A 11 9.46 -5.16 1.08
N GLY A 12 8.57 -5.09 0.08
CA GLY A 12 8.02 -6.25 -0.61
C GLY A 12 9.09 -7.17 -1.21
N VAL A 13 10.29 -6.63 -1.52
CA VAL A 13 11.45 -7.43 -1.97
C VAL A 13 11.91 -8.47 -0.96
N THR A 14 11.51 -8.34 0.31
CA THR A 14 11.82 -9.29 1.39
C THR A 14 10.85 -10.48 1.45
N GLY A 15 9.82 -10.50 0.60
CA GLY A 15 8.82 -11.57 0.55
C GLY A 15 7.63 -11.36 1.50
N ILE A 16 7.48 -10.16 2.08
CA ILE A 16 6.30 -9.80 2.86
C ILE A 16 5.21 -9.21 1.97
N THR A 17 3.95 -9.38 2.36
CA THR A 17 2.83 -8.68 1.74
C THR A 17 2.86 -7.19 2.09
N THR A 18 2.69 -6.36 1.06
CA THR A 18 2.68 -4.91 1.15
C THR A 18 1.29 -4.36 0.81
N ILE A 19 0.87 -3.35 1.58
CA ILE A 19 -0.42 -2.70 1.39
C ILE A 19 -0.16 -1.20 1.40
N LEU A 20 -0.49 -0.53 0.30
CA LEU A 20 -0.38 0.91 0.15
C LEU A 20 -1.69 1.57 0.60
N VAL A 21 -1.59 2.58 1.47
CA VAL A 21 -2.72 3.46 1.83
C VAL A 21 -2.57 4.81 1.12
N LEU A 22 -3.64 5.28 0.46
CA LEU A 22 -3.62 6.53 -0.33
C LEU A 22 -3.94 7.79 0.49
N SER A 23 -4.23 7.63 1.79
CA SER A 23 -4.48 8.73 2.71
C SER A 23 -3.23 9.55 3.07
N GLY A 24 -2.04 9.05 2.73
CA GLY A 24 -0.76 9.68 3.07
C GLY A 24 -0.05 10.34 1.88
N GLU A 25 1.26 10.12 1.81
CA GLU A 25 2.18 10.78 0.89
C GLU A 25 1.94 10.37 -0.58
N THR A 26 1.88 9.07 -0.85
CA THR A 26 1.72 8.53 -2.21
C THR A 26 0.34 8.85 -2.80
N LYS A 27 0.30 9.25 -4.07
CA LYS A 27 -0.94 9.45 -4.86
C LYS A 27 -1.09 8.36 -5.92
N GLU A 28 -2.31 8.20 -6.44
CA GLU A 28 -2.61 7.18 -7.46
C GLU A 28 -1.72 7.28 -8.71
N GLY A 29 -1.35 8.50 -9.10
CA GLY A 29 -0.46 8.73 -10.25
C GLY A 29 0.95 8.18 -10.06
N ASP A 30 1.44 8.12 -8.82
CA ASP A 30 2.79 7.68 -8.48
C ASP A 30 2.94 6.15 -8.55
N ILE A 31 1.83 5.42 -8.42
CA ILE A 31 1.83 3.94 -8.43
C ILE A 31 2.38 3.41 -9.75
N LYS A 32 2.01 4.05 -10.88
CA LYS A 32 2.43 3.61 -12.21
C LYS A 32 3.95 3.70 -12.44
N SER A 33 4.62 4.60 -11.74
CA SER A 33 6.08 4.78 -11.82
C SER A 33 6.82 4.06 -10.69
N ALA A 34 6.13 3.37 -9.79
CA ALA A 34 6.74 2.66 -8.68
C ALA A 34 7.62 1.50 -9.18
N ILE A 35 8.87 1.47 -8.68
CA ILE A 35 9.83 0.39 -8.97
C ILE A 35 9.30 -0.94 -8.43
N GLN A 36 8.77 -0.92 -7.21
CA GLN A 36 8.08 -2.04 -6.58
C GLN A 36 6.59 -1.71 -6.50
N GLN A 37 5.75 -2.59 -7.04
CA GLN A 37 4.30 -2.47 -6.95
C GLN A 37 3.82 -3.00 -5.59
N PRO A 38 2.86 -2.32 -4.94
CA PRO A 38 2.20 -2.87 -3.75
C PRO A 38 1.31 -4.05 -4.13
N ASP A 39 1.16 -5.02 -3.24
CA ASP A 39 0.26 -6.16 -3.46
C ASP A 39 -1.20 -5.72 -3.40
N TYR A 40 -1.51 -4.79 -2.51
CA TYR A 40 -2.84 -4.21 -2.35
C TYR A 40 -2.76 -2.68 -2.22
N VAL A 41 -3.79 -2.01 -2.71
CA VAL A 41 -3.98 -0.57 -2.57
C VAL A 41 -5.34 -0.34 -1.95
N VAL A 42 -5.37 0.48 -0.90
CA VAL A 42 -6.59 0.95 -0.25
C VAL A 42 -6.54 2.46 -0.10
N LYS A 43 -7.71 3.09 -0.06
CA LYS A 43 -7.87 4.52 0.16
C LYS A 43 -7.29 4.95 1.50
N ASP A 44 -7.60 4.23 2.58
CA ASP A 44 -7.17 4.54 3.94
C ASP A 44 -7.26 3.32 4.87
N LEU A 45 -6.86 3.49 6.14
CA LEU A 45 -6.89 2.39 7.13
C LEU A 45 -8.31 1.93 7.50
N SER A 46 -9.34 2.75 7.28
CA SER A 46 -10.73 2.36 7.56
C SER A 46 -11.18 1.32 6.54
N GLU A 47 -10.86 1.53 5.27
CA GLU A 47 -11.13 0.54 4.21
C GLU A 47 -10.39 -0.78 4.49
N LEU A 48 -9.12 -0.70 4.92
CA LEU A 48 -8.38 -1.90 5.33
C LEU A 48 -9.09 -2.64 6.47
N ARG A 49 -9.56 -1.90 7.48
CA ARG A 49 -10.31 -2.47 8.60
C ARG A 49 -11.62 -3.11 8.14
N GLU A 50 -12.35 -2.48 7.24
CA GLU A 50 -13.61 -3.01 6.69
C GLU A 50 -13.38 -4.34 5.97
N ILE A 51 -12.33 -4.45 5.16
CA ILE A 51 -11.94 -5.70 4.49
C ILE A 51 -11.60 -6.80 5.50
N TYR A 52 -10.77 -6.49 6.50
CA TYR A 52 -10.34 -7.47 7.50
C TYR A 52 -11.43 -7.85 8.52
N SER A 53 -12.36 -6.95 8.82
CA SER A 53 -13.45 -7.22 9.77
C SER A 53 -14.64 -7.94 9.13
N ALA A 54 -14.60 -8.18 7.82
CA ALA A 54 -15.60 -8.91 7.07
C ALA A 54 -15.36 -10.44 7.07
N GLU A 55 -14.36 -10.92 7.83
CA GLU A 55 -14.08 -12.33 8.10
C GLU A 55 -14.82 -12.88 9.32
#